data_AF-A0A2V2T3H8-F1
#
_entry.id   AF-A0A2V2T3H8-F1
#
_cell.length_a   1.000
_cell.length_b   1.000
_cell.length_c   1.000
_cell.angle_alpha   90.00
_cell.angle_beta   90.00
_cell.angle_gamma   90.00
#
_symmetry.space_group_name_H-M   'P 1'
#
loop_
_entity.id
_entity.type
_entity.pdbx_description
1 polymer ?
#
loop_
_entity_poly.entity_id
_entity_poly.type
_entity_poly.pdbx_seq_one_letter_code
_entity_poly.pdbx_strand_id
1 'polypeptide(L)' 'MSATLRSLEGQDEANILREVQSALRGLRFGAVEITVHNGQVVQIERKEKFRLQQPASRQS' A
#
# COMPACT_ATOMS: atom_id res chain seq x y z
N MET A 1 19.36 14.03 24.59
CA MET A 1 19.31 12.94 23.58
C MET A 1 17.88 12.48 23.21
N SER A 2 16.80 13.05 23.76
CA SER A 2 15.42 12.59 23.45
C SER A 2 14.78 13.25 22.21
N ALA A 3 15.24 14.44 21.80
CA ALA A 3 14.67 15.17 20.67
C ALA A 3 15.01 14.55 19.30
N THR A 4 16.22 14.00 19.16
CA THR A 4 16.65 13.33 17.92
C THR A 4 15.89 12.02 17.67
N LEU A 5 15.61 11.22 18.69
CA LEU A 5 14.86 9.96 18.54
C LEU A 5 13.43 10.18 18.04
N ARG A 6 12.70 11.13 18.63
CA ARG A 6 11.34 11.48 18.16
C ARG A 6 11.32 11.99 16.73
N SER A 7 12.37 12.70 16.32
CA SER A 7 12.50 13.18 14.94
C SER A 7 12.75 12.06 13.95
N LEU A 8 13.42 10.98 14.35
CA LEU A 8 13.63 9.80 13.49
C LEU A 8 12.33 8.99 13.36
N GLU A 9 11.64 8.74 14.47
CA GLU A 9 10.34 8.04 14.46
C GLU A 9 9.30 8.77 13.58
N GLY A 10 9.22 10.09 13.67
CA GLY A 10 8.31 10.89 12.82
C GLY A 10 8.72 10.92 11.34
N GLN A 11 10.02 10.80 11.03
CA GLN A 11 10.49 10.67 9.64
C GLN A 11 10.13 9.31 9.05
N ASP A 12 10.23 8.24 9.85
CA ASP A 12 9.85 6.89 9.43
C ASP A 12 8.35 6.78 9.15
N GLU A 13 7.51 7.37 10.01
CA GLU A 13 6.06 7.41 9.80
C GLU A 13 5.71 8.18 8.51
N ALA A 14 6.32 9.34 8.29
CA ALA A 14 6.10 10.13 7.07
C ALA A 14 6.54 9.39 5.80
N ASN A 15 7.61 8.59 5.88
CA ASN A 15 8.06 7.74 4.77
C ASN A 15 7.07 6.61 4.49
N ILE A 16 6.61 5.90 5.53
CA ILE A 16 5.62 4.82 5.39
C ILE A 16 4.34 5.34 4.72
N LEU A 17 3.82 6.47 5.19
CA LEU A 17 2.61 7.08 4.62
C LEU A 17 2.79 7.44 3.14
N ARG A 18 3.97 7.95 2.77
CA ARG A 18 4.30 8.26 1.37
C ARG A 18 4.33 7.00 0.50
N GLU A 19 4.91 5.92 0.99
CA GLU A 19 4.95 4.64 0.27
C GLU A 19 3.56 4.03 0.10
N VAL A 20 2.72 4.07 1.15
CA VAL A 20 1.32 3.62 1.06
C VAL A 20 0.54 4.48 0.05
N GLN A 21 0.71 5.80 0.08
CA GLN A 21 0.07 6.70 -0.89
C GLN A 21 0.54 6.42 -2.32
N SER A 22 1.83 6.10 -2.51
CA SER A 22 2.40 5.68 -3.79
C SER A 22 1.79 4.36 -4.27
N ALA A 23 1.69 3.37 -3.39
CA ALA A 23 1.13 2.06 -3.68
C ALA A 23 -0.36 2.12 -4.05
N LEU A 24 -1.14 3.01 -3.43
CA LEU A 24 -2.56 3.23 -3.76
C LEU A 24 -2.77 4.00 -5.06
N ARG A 25 -1.78 4.79 -5.51
CA ARG A 25 -1.93 5.66 -6.68
C ARG A 25 -2.17 4.84 -7.94
N GLY A 26 -3.29 5.11 -8.61
CA GLY A 26 -3.68 4.44 -9.86
C GLY A 26 -4.23 3.02 -9.69
N LEU A 27 -4.37 2.52 -8.45
CA LEU A 27 -4.97 1.22 -8.17
C LEU A 27 -6.48 1.30 -8.36
N ARG A 28 -7.00 0.77 -9.48
CA ARG A 28 -8.44 0.80 -9.79
C ARG A 28 -9.21 -0.32 -9.09
N PHE A 29 -8.62 -1.51 -9.05
CA PHE A 29 -9.17 -2.69 -8.39
C PHE A 29 -8.01 -3.47 -7.79
N GLY A 30 -8.07 -3.81 -6.51
CA GLY A 30 -6.95 -4.46 -5.83
C GLY A 30 -6.95 -4.24 -4.32
N ALA A 31 -5.79 -4.47 -3.72
CA ALA A 31 -5.51 -4.21 -2.32
C ALA A 31 -4.06 -3.74 -2.14
N VAL A 32 -3.82 -2.97 -1.08
CA VAL A 32 -2.47 -2.73 -0.54
C VAL A 32 -2.43 -3.37 0.84
N GLU A 33 -1.45 -4.22 1.06
CA GLU A 33 -1.26 -4.98 2.30
C GLU A 33 0.02 -4.52 2.99
N ILE A 34 -0.03 -4.36 4.30
CA ILE A 34 1.10 -3.90 5.12
C ILE A 34 1.41 -4.98 6.14
N THR A 35 2.66 -5.43 6.19
CA THR A 35 3.14 -6.38 7.20
C THR A 35 3.89 -5.62 8.28
N VAL A 36 3.47 -5.84 9.52
CA VAL A 36 4.09 -5.23 10.70
C VAL A 36 4.65 -6.33 11.58
N HIS A 37 5.95 -6.27 11.88
CA HIS A 37 6.59 -7.14 12.86
C HIS A 37 7.23 -6.28 13.95
N ASN A 38 7.02 -6.65 15.22
CA ASN A 38 7.54 -5.91 16.38
C ASN A 38 7.18 -4.41 16.39
N GLY A 39 5.98 -4.06 15.92
CA GLY A 39 5.53 -2.67 15.85
C GLY A 39 6.17 -1.84 14.72
N GLN A 40 6.99 -2.47 13.86
CA GLN A 40 7.61 -1.81 12.70
C GLN A 40 7.04 -2.37 11.40
N VAL A 41 6.75 -1.47 10.46
CA VAL A 41 6.37 -1.87 9.10
C VAL A 41 7.59 -2.46 8.42
N VAL A 42 7.49 -3.73 8.00
CA VAL A 42 8.58 -4.45 7.32
C VAL A 42 8.28 -4.71 5.85
N GLN A 43 7.02 -4.61 5.43
CA GLN A 43 6.62 -4.85 4.04
C GLN A 43 5.37 -4.04 3.68
N ILE A 44 5.33 -3.56 2.44
CA ILE A 44 4.15 -3.00 1.80
C ILE A 44 4.02 -3.71 0.44
N GLU A 45 2.89 -4.37 0.21
CA GLU A 45 2.59 -5.11 -1.02
C GLU A 45 1.39 -4.50 -1.74
N ARG A 46 1.48 -4.29 -3.06
CA ARG A 46 0.38 -3.83 -3.92
C ARG A 46 -0.10 -4.98 -4.79
N LYS A 47 -1.37 -5.35 -4.65
CA LYS A 47 -2.02 -6.42 -5.44
C LYS A 47 -3.07 -5.82 -6.35
N GLU A 48 -2.83 -5.83 -7.66
CA GLU A 48 -3.81 -5.37 -8.65
C GLU A 48 -4.71 -6.53 -9.11
N LYS A 49 -5.98 -6.22 -9.36
CA LYS A 49 -6.95 -7.18 -9.91
C LYS A 49 -7.46 -6.67 -11.26
N PHE A 50 -7.33 -7.50 -12.28
CA PHE A 50 -7.89 -7.24 -13.61
C PHE A 50 -9.13 -8.11 -13.81
N ARG A 51 -10.26 -7.48 -14.13
CA ARG A 51 -11.44 -8.22 -14.60
C ARG A 51 -11.28 -8.43 -16.10
N LEU A 52 -11.06 -9.67 -16.52
CA LEU A 52 -11.22 -10.06 -17.91
C LEU A 52 -12.73 -10.06 -18.17
N GLN A 53 -13.24 -9.09 -18.95
CA GLN A 53 -14.65 -9.10 -19.32
C GLN A 53 -14.96 -10.44 -20.01
N GLN A 54 -16.00 -11.14 -19.54
CA GLN A 54 -16.55 -12.25 -20.32
C GLN A 54 -17.00 -11.66 -21.67
N PRO A 55 -16.62 -12.25 -22.81
CA PRO A 55 -17.15 -11.81 -24.09
C PRO A 55 -18.67 -11.84 -23.97
N ALA A 56 -19.30 -10.69 -24.26
CA ALA A 56 -20.75 -10.56 -24.22
C ALA A 56 -21.34 -11.78 -24.92
N SER A 57 -22.02 -12.63 -24.17
CA SER A 57 -22.80 -13.72 -24.74
C SER A 57 -23.79 -13.05 -25.67
N ARG A 58 -23.51 -13.12 -26.98
CA ARG A 58 -24.47 -12.78 -28.03
C ARG A 58 -25.67 -13.69 -27.78
N GLN A 59 -26.68 -13.16 -27.10
CA GLN A 59 -27.98 -13.79 -27.05
C GLN A 59 -28.67 -13.41 -28.36
N SER A 60 -28.90 -14.50 -29.09
CA SER A 60 -29.65 -14.75 -30.32
C SER A 60 -30.89 -13.88 -30.51
#